data_AF-A0A971R2N5-F1
#
_entry.id   AF-A0A971R2N5-F1
#
_cell.length_a   1.000
_cell.length_b   1.000
_cell.length_c   1.000
_cell.angle_alpha   90.00
_cell.angle_beta   90.00
_cell.angle_gamma   90.00
#
_symmetry.space_group_name_H-M   'P 1'
#
loop_
_entity.id
_entity.type
_entity.pdbx_description
1 polymer ?
#
loop_
_entity_poly.entity_id
_entity_poly.type
_entity_poly.pdbx_seq_one_letter_code
_entity_poly.pdbx_strand_id
1 'polypeptide(L)'
;MEGHITCVICPVGCKVSVRKEGVQYTIEGNRCARGEEYARNELMMPKRILTTSIGVSNGTLPLVSVKTPRPIDRARIKEIMKEIKNLSI
;
A
#
# COMPACT_ATOMS: atom_id res chain seq x y z
N MET A 1 10.81 6.77 18.67
CA MET A 1 11.19 7.22 17.31
C MET A 1 10.13 8.19 16.83
N GLU A 2 10.54 9.38 16.41
CA GLU A 2 9.64 10.44 15.96
C GLU A 2 9.80 10.62 14.45
N GLY A 3 8.69 10.70 13.72
CA GLY A 3 8.68 10.79 12.27
C GLY A 3 7.49 11.59 11.77
N HIS A 4 7.55 12.02 10.52
CA HIS A 4 6.44 12.72 9.87
C HIS A 4 5.99 11.97 8.64
N ILE A 5 4.67 11.87 8.46
CA ILE A 5 4.02 11.34 7.27
C ILE A 5 3.16 12.44 6.66
N THR A 6 3.23 12.59 5.35
CA THR A 6 2.30 13.47 4.63
C THR A 6 1.08 12.64 4.23
N CYS A 7 -0.11 13.07 4.66
CA CYS A 7 -1.34 12.44 4.22
C CYS A 7 -1.56 12.69 2.73
N VAL A 8 -1.60 11.63 1.93
CA VAL A 8 -1.81 11.71 0.47
C VAL A 8 -3.27 11.43 0.04
N ILE A 9 -4.18 11.26 1.00
CA ILE A 9 -5.59 10.94 0.71
C ILE A 9 -6.37 12.14 0.18
N CYS A 10 -6.00 13.37 0.55
CA CYS A 10 -6.74 14.57 0.19
C CYS A 10 -5.79 15.69 -0.26
N PRO A 11 -6.27 16.69 -1.03
CA PRO A 11 -5.43 17.75 -1.60
C PRO A 11 -4.80 18.66 -0.54
N VAL A 12 -5.29 18.65 0.71
CA VAL A 12 -4.72 19.44 1.81
C VAL A 12 -3.32 18.97 2.20
N GLY A 13 -3.01 17.68 2.02
CA GLY A 13 -1.64 17.19 2.26
C GLY A 13 -1.16 17.36 3.70
N CYS A 14 -2.01 17.06 4.70
CA CYS A 14 -1.68 17.29 6.12
C CYS A 14 -0.34 16.63 6.48
N LYS A 15 0.56 17.38 7.12
CA LYS A 15 1.78 16.81 7.71
C LYS A 15 1.43 16.25 9.08
N VAL A 16 1.39 14.93 9.18
CA VAL A 16 1.02 14.17 10.37
C VAL A 16 2.31 13.79 11.10
N SER A 17 2.41 14.21 12.36
CA SER A 17 3.48 13.81 13.28
C SER A 17 3.14 12.47 13.91
N VAL A 18 4.16 11.61 14.00
CA VAL A 18 4.02 10.25 14.49
C VAL A 18 5.09 10.00 15.53
N ARG A 19 4.68 9.56 16.71
CA ARG A 19 5.57 9.11 17.76
C ARG A 19 5.30 7.66 18.09
N LYS A 20 6.36 6.84 18.10
CA LYS A 20 6.30 5.45 18.55
C LYS A 20 6.87 5.34 19.97
N GLU A 21 6.04 4.88 20.90
CA GLU A 21 6.36 4.59 22.30
C GLU A 21 6.06 3.11 22.57
N GLY A 22 7.10 2.27 22.53
CA GLY A 22 6.96 0.83 22.64
C GLY A 22 6.09 0.24 21.51
N VAL A 23 4.90 -0.24 21.88
CA VAL A 23 3.90 -0.84 20.96
C VAL A 23 2.87 0.19 20.49
N GLN A 24 2.77 1.34 21.17
CA GLN A 24 1.76 2.35 20.88
C GLN A 24 2.29 3.40 19.90
N TYR A 25 1.40 3.83 19.00
CA TYR A 25 1.63 4.93 18.07
C TYR A 25 0.73 6.10 18.44
N THR A 26 1.33 7.26 18.69
CA THR A 26 0.64 8.53 18.88
C THR A 26 0.71 9.31 17.57
N ILE A 27 -0.44 9.77 17.09
CA ILE A 27 -0.62 10.38 15.77
C ILE A 27 -1.28 11.74 15.96
N GLU A 28 -0.63 12.80 15.49
CA GLU A 28 -1.09 14.18 15.67
C GLU A 28 -0.85 15.03 14.42
N GLY A 29 -1.57 16.15 14.29
CA GLY A 29 -1.42 17.08 13.15
C GLY A 29 -2.27 16.72 11.92
N ASN A 30 -3.07 15.65 11.98
CA ASN A 30 -4.12 15.38 11.01
C ASN A 30 -5.31 16.34 11.21
N ARG A 31 -5.86 16.87 10.11
CA ARG A 31 -7.07 17.71 10.13
C ARG A 31 -8.38 16.93 10.00
N CYS A 32 -8.30 15.61 9.87
CA CYS A 32 -9.46 14.73 9.71
C CYS A 32 -9.13 13.29 10.13
N ALA A 33 -10.16 12.50 10.44
CA ALA A 33 -10.02 11.09 10.81
C ALA A 33 -9.34 10.24 9.73
N ARG A 34 -9.60 10.52 8.44
CA ARG A 34 -8.96 9.82 7.31
C ARG A 34 -7.44 9.96 7.31
N GLY A 35 -6.92 11.13 7.73
CA GLY A 35 -5.49 11.37 7.79
C GLY A 35 -4.79 10.60 8.91
N GLU A 36 -5.47 10.45 10.05
CA GLU A 36 -5.01 9.62 11.16
C GLU A 36 -4.99 8.15 10.75
N GLU A 37 -6.10 7.66 10.19
CA GLU A 37 -6.22 6.28 9.72
C GLU A 37 -5.17 5.95 8.66
N TYR A 38 -4.92 6.87 7.72
CA TYR A 38 -3.85 6.73 6.73
C TYR A 38 -2.48 6.58 7.38
N ALA A 39 -2.11 7.52 8.26
CA ALA A 39 -0.80 7.48 8.91
C ALA A 39 -0.66 6.20 9.74
N ARG A 40 -1.69 5.82 10.48
CA ARG A 40 -1.74 4.59 11.26
C ARG A 40 -1.52 3.34 10.40
N ASN A 41 -2.24 3.25 9.29
CA ASN A 41 -2.13 2.12 8.36
C ASN A 41 -0.75 2.07 7.68
N GLU A 42 -0.23 3.20 7.23
CA GLU A 42 1.08 3.25 6.55
C GLU A 42 2.24 2.84 7.49
N LEU A 43 2.10 3.07 8.80
CA LEU A 43 3.09 2.69 9.81
C LEU A 43 3.00 1.22 10.24
N MET A 44 1.79 0.69 10.39
CA MET A 44 1.58 -0.67 10.90
C MET A 44 1.57 -1.71 9.79
N MET A 45 0.75 -1.48 8.76
CA MET A 45 0.54 -2.44 7.68
C MET A 45 0.20 -1.71 6.39
N PRO A 46 1.21 -1.15 5.70
CA PRO A 46 0.99 -0.33 4.52
C PRO A 46 0.39 -1.17 3.38
N LYS A 47 -0.78 -0.77 2.86
CA LYS A 47 -1.52 -1.51 1.83
C LYS A 47 -1.51 -0.78 0.49
N ARG A 48 -1.44 -1.53 -0.61
CA ARG A 48 -1.42 -0.99 -2.00
C ARG A 48 -2.21 -1.89 -2.94
N ILE A 49 -2.82 -1.32 -3.97
CA ILE A 49 -3.32 -2.09 -5.12
C ILE A 49 -2.11 -2.58 -5.90
N LEU A 50 -1.96 -3.89 -6.03
CA LEU A 50 -0.89 -4.46 -6.85
C LEU A 50 -1.34 -4.43 -8.30
N THR A 51 -0.57 -3.75 -9.15
CA THR A 51 -0.75 -3.74 -10.60
C THR A 51 0.46 -4.42 -11.21
N THR A 52 0.26 -5.43 -12.05
CA THR A 52 1.33 -6.24 -12.64
C THR A 52 0.87 -6.84 -13.96
N SER A 53 1.71 -7.64 -14.61
CA SER A 53 1.37 -8.38 -15.82
C SER A 53 1.50 -9.88 -15.61
N ILE A 54 0.67 -10.67 -16.28
CA ILE A 54 0.74 -12.14 -16.30
C ILE A 54 0.89 -12.67 -17.72
N GLY A 55 1.45 -13.88 -17.85
CA GLY A 55 1.59 -14.55 -19.14
C GLY A 55 0.24 -14.84 -19.80
N VAL A 56 0.17 -14.76 -21.12
CA VAL A 56 -0.98 -15.19 -21.91
C VAL A 56 -0.54 -16.27 -22.89
N SER A 57 -1.21 -17.41 -22.83
CA SER A 57 -1.00 -18.61 -23.63
C SER A 57 -1.90 -18.49 -24.86
N ASN A 58 -1.33 -18.65 -26.05
CA ASN A 58 -2.06 -18.54 -27.32
C ASN A 58 -2.78 -17.19 -27.55
N GLY A 59 -2.40 -16.14 -26.82
CA GLY A 59 -2.88 -14.79 -27.04
C GLY A 59 -2.11 -14.09 -28.15
N THR A 60 -2.70 -13.06 -28.75
CA THR A 60 -2.02 -12.19 -29.71
C THR A 60 -0.82 -11.47 -29.07
N LEU A 61 -0.92 -11.16 -27.77
CA LEU A 61 0.14 -10.57 -26.97
C LEU A 61 0.60 -11.56 -25.90
N PRO A 62 1.90 -11.59 -25.55
CA PRO A 62 2.44 -12.54 -24.58
C PRO A 62 2.11 -12.21 -23.11
N LEU A 63 1.61 -10.99 -22.83
CA LEU A 63 1.33 -10.49 -21.48
C LEU A 63 0.02 -9.69 -21.46
N VAL A 64 -0.69 -9.75 -20.33
CA VAL A 64 -1.84 -8.90 -20.03
C VAL A 64 -1.67 -8.19 -18.69
N SER A 65 -2.11 -6.94 -18.61
CA SER A 65 -2.11 -6.17 -17.36
C SER A 65 -3.26 -6.62 -16.45
N VAL A 66 -2.92 -6.90 -15.19
CA VAL A 66 -3.86 -7.25 -14.14
C VAL A 66 -3.66 -6.36 -12.92
N LYS A 67 -4.70 -6.26 -12.10
CA LYS A 67 -4.62 -5.59 -10.80
C LYS A 67 -5.39 -6.37 -9.74
N THR A 68 -4.96 -6.26 -8.49
CA THR A 68 -5.74 -6.80 -7.37
C THR A 68 -7.03 -6.00 -7.20
N PRO A 69 -8.17 -6.65 -6.88
CA PRO A 69 -9.44 -5.95 -6.67
C PRO A 69 -9.45 -5.14 -5.37
N ARG A 70 -8.56 -5.47 -4.42
CA ARG A 70 -8.45 -4.83 -3.10
C ARG A 70 -6.98 -4.56 -2.76
N PRO A 71 -6.68 -3.57 -1.90
CA PRO A 71 -5.33 -3.32 -1.42
C PRO A 71 -4.78 -4.53 -0.67
N ILE A 72 -3.55 -4.90 -0.97
CA ILE A 72 -2.81 -5.98 -0.29
C ILE A 72 -1.64 -5.41 0.51
N ASP A 73 -1.16 -6.16 1.49
CA ASP A 73 -0.06 -5.73 2.34
C ASP A 73 1.23 -5.63 1.53
N ARG A 74 1.95 -4.50 1.69
CA ARG A 74 3.20 -4.26 0.97
C ARG A 74 4.24 -5.35 1.22
N ALA A 75 4.28 -5.89 2.43
CA ALA A 75 5.21 -6.97 2.79
C ALA A 75 5.01 -8.23 1.93
N ARG A 76 3.76 -8.52 1.52
CA ARG A 76 3.39 -9.71 0.74
C ARG A 76 3.61 -9.55 -0.76
N ILE A 77 3.85 -8.33 -1.25
CA ILE A 77 4.01 -8.07 -2.69
C ILE A 77 5.12 -8.95 -3.29
N LYS A 78 6.27 -9.09 -2.63
CA LYS A 78 7.39 -9.90 -3.15
C LYS A 78 7.04 -11.38 -3.29
N GLU A 79 6.28 -11.92 -2.34
CA GLU A 79 5.81 -13.31 -2.36
C GLU A 79 4.81 -13.52 -3.50
N ILE A 80 3.79 -12.66 -3.58
CA ILE A 80 2.76 -12.72 -4.62
C ILE A 80 3.37 -12.59 -6.01
N MET A 81 4.37 -11.73 -6.21
CA MET A 81 5.05 -11.60 -7.50
C MET A 81 5.79 -12.88 -7.92
N LYS A 82 6.31 -13.67 -6.96
CA LYS A 82 6.94 -14.97 -7.27
C LYS A 82 5.91 -15.98 -7.74
N GLU A 83 4.73 -16.01 -7.11
CA GLU A 83 3.64 -16.89 -7.51
C GLU A 83 3.13 -16.51 -8.91
N ILE A 84 2.88 -15.21 -9.13
CA ILE A 84 2.39 -14.67 -10.40
C ILE A 84 3.31 -15.00 -11.58
N LYS A 85 4.64 -15.05 -11.37
CA LYS A 85 5.60 -15.38 -12.42
C LYS A 85 5.31 -16.73 -13.10
N ASN A 86 4.72 -17.68 -12.37
CA ASN A 86 4.43 -19.02 -12.88
C ASN A 86 2.97 -19.16 -13.36
N LEU A 87 2.17 -18.09 -13.31
CA LEU A 87 0.79 -18.09 -13.77
C LEU A 87 0.71 -17.59 -15.22
N SER A 88 -0.02 -18.31 -16.05
CA SER A 88 -0.46 -17.87 -17.36
C SER A 88 -1.95 -18.11 -17.53
N ILE A 89 -2.60 -17.22 -18.27
CA ILE A 89 -3.98 -17.39 -18.75
C ILE A 89 -4.00 -17.82 -20.21
#